data_AF-F3Y9U5-F1
#
_entry.id   AF-F3Y9U5-F1
#
_cell.length_a   1.000
_cell.length_b   1.000
_cell.length_c   1.000
_cell.angle_alpha   90.00
_cell.angle_beta   90.00
_cell.angle_gamma   90.00
#
_symmetry.space_group_name_H-M   'P 1'
#
loop_
_entity.id
_entity.type
_entity.pdbx_description
1 polymer ?
#
loop_
_entity_poly.entity_id
_entity_poly.type
_entity_poly.pdbx_seq_one_letter_code
_entity_poly.pdbx_strand_id
1 'polypeptide(L)'
;MFLFIIYVFLSSAGLVLFKLGSGNLSLHLQHSYFSMNISLLAVAGLLCYLVSFVLWMLIISRSEISYIVPLGVACTNITILFASYFILQEVITTHVLIGAIIIIIGIVIMNLK
;
A
#
# COMPACT_ATOMS: atom_id res chain seq x y z
N MET A 1 10.22 12.13 10.65
CA MET A 1 9.24 11.17 11.23
C MET A 1 7.80 11.41 10.79
N PHE A 2 7.24 12.62 10.98
CA PHE A 2 5.82 12.89 10.65
C PHE A 2 5.44 12.58 9.19
N LEU A 3 6.25 13.01 8.23
CA LEU A 3 6.06 12.72 6.80
C LEU A 3 6.03 11.21 6.49
N PHE A 4 6.82 10.41 7.21
CA PHE A 4 6.89 8.96 7.04
C PHE A 4 5.60 8.28 7.50
N ILE A 5 5.04 8.72 8.64
CA ILE A 5 3.77 8.20 9.14
C ILE A 5 2.65 8.49 8.13
N ILE A 6 2.57 9.74 7.64
CA ILE A 6 1.59 10.11 6.61
C ILE A 6 1.79 9.25 5.36
N TYR A 7 3.01 9.09 4.88
CA TYR A 7 3.32 8.23 3.73
C TYR A 7 2.77 6.81 3.91
N VAL A 8 3.02 6.16 5.05
CA VAL A 8 2.57 4.79 5.32
C VAL A 8 1.05 4.69 5.28
N PHE A 9 0.34 5.64 5.92
CA PHE A 9 -1.13 5.67 5.89
C PHE A 9 -1.68 5.96 4.49
N LEU A 10 -1.11 6.92 3.77
CA LEU A 10 -1.57 7.30 2.44
C LEU A 10 -1.31 6.18 1.42
N SER A 11 -0.16 5.52 1.52
CA SER A 11 0.19 4.39 0.66
C SER A 11 -0.72 3.19 0.90
N SER A 12 -0.95 2.83 2.16
CA SER A 12 -1.85 1.71 2.51
C SER A 12 -3.30 2.01 2.15
N ALA A 13 -3.80 3.20 2.49
CA ALA A 13 -5.15 3.64 2.14
C ALA A 13 -5.36 3.70 0.61
N GLY A 14 -4.38 4.23 -0.14
CA GLY A 14 -4.46 4.32 -1.60
C GLY A 14 -4.64 2.96 -2.25
N LEU A 15 -3.85 1.95 -1.84
CA LEU A 15 -3.94 0.59 -2.35
C LEU A 15 -5.28 -0.09 -1.99
N VAL A 16 -5.72 0.06 -0.74
CA VAL A 16 -6.97 -0.54 -0.24
C VAL A 16 -8.19 0.08 -0.91
N LEU A 17 -8.26 1.41 -1.00
CA LEU A 17 -9.34 2.13 -1.68
C LEU A 17 -9.37 1.82 -3.16
N PHE A 18 -8.20 1.73 -3.81
CA PHE A 18 -8.11 1.32 -5.20
C PHE A 18 -8.67 -0.09 -5.40
N LYS A 19 -8.26 -1.04 -4.54
CA LYS A 19 -8.74 -2.42 -4.60
C LYS A 19 -10.26 -2.49 -4.43
N LEU A 20 -10.83 -1.82 -3.42
CA LEU A 20 -12.27 -1.71 -3.21
C LEU A 20 -12.98 -1.10 -4.43
N GLY A 21 -12.46 0.01 -4.95
CA GLY A 21 -13.05 0.70 -6.08
C GLY A 21 -12.96 -0.08 -7.40
N SER A 22 -11.97 -0.97 -7.52
CA SER A 22 -11.73 -1.79 -8.72
C SER A 22 -12.59 -3.05 -8.78
N GLY A 23 -13.34 -3.40 -7.72
CA GLY A 23 -14.16 -4.62 -7.69
C GLY A 23 -15.26 -4.68 -8.78
N ASN A 24 -15.73 -3.52 -9.25
CA ASN A 24 -16.76 -3.40 -10.28
C ASN A 24 -16.20 -3.01 -11.66
N LEU A 25 -14.89 -3.19 -11.90
CA LEU A 25 -14.27 -2.82 -13.17
C LEU A 25 -14.70 -3.79 -14.29
N SER A 26 -15.85 -3.54 -14.91
CA SER A 26 -16.31 -4.30 -16.06
C SER A 26 -15.71 -3.73 -17.33
N LEU A 27 -14.62 -4.34 -17.81
CA LEU A 27 -14.03 -4.03 -19.11
C LEU A 27 -14.84 -4.74 -20.20
N HIS A 28 -15.96 -4.14 -20.61
CA HIS A 28 -16.68 -4.60 -21.79
C HIS A 28 -16.01 -4.04 -23.05
N LEU A 29 -15.21 -4.86 -23.71
CA LEU A 29 -14.71 -4.58 -25.06
C LEU A 29 -15.81 -4.88 -26.07
N GLN A 30 -16.73 -3.94 -26.23
CA GLN A 30 -17.73 -3.98 -27.29
C GLN A 30 -17.38 -2.90 -28.33
N HIS A 31 -17.18 -3.32 -29.57
CA HIS A 31 -16.92 -2.54 -30.79
C HIS A 31 -16.71 -1.01 -30.60
N SER A 32 -15.46 -0.57 -30.75
CA SER A 32 -15.02 0.82 -30.93
C SER A 32 -15.24 1.83 -29.77
N TYR A 33 -15.92 1.46 -28.68
CA TYR A 33 -16.08 2.34 -27.52
C TYR A 33 -15.42 1.74 -26.28
N PHE A 34 -14.34 2.37 -25.82
CA PHE A 34 -13.70 2.04 -24.55
C PHE A 34 -14.56 2.60 -23.40
N SER A 35 -15.56 1.85 -22.95
CA SER A 35 -16.34 2.20 -21.76
C SER A 35 -15.64 1.65 -20.52
N MET A 36 -14.85 2.49 -19.85
CA MET A 36 -14.16 2.14 -18.62
C MET A 36 -14.98 2.67 -17.43
N ASN A 37 -15.66 1.78 -16.72
CA ASN A 37 -16.44 2.16 -15.55
C ASN A 37 -15.54 2.14 -14.30
N ILE A 38 -14.67 3.16 -14.17
CA ILE A 38 -13.87 3.35 -12.95
C ILE A 38 -14.77 4.01 -11.90
N SER A 39 -14.87 3.39 -10.72
CA SER A 39 -15.55 4.03 -9.61
C SER A 39 -14.77 5.24 -9.09
N LEU A 40 -15.48 6.26 -8.60
CA LEU A 40 -14.84 7.43 -7.97
C LEU A 40 -13.88 7.02 -6.83
N LEU A 41 -14.19 5.91 -6.15
CA LEU A 41 -13.37 5.33 -5.08
C LEU A 41 -11.99 4.87 -5.59
N ALA A 42 -11.95 4.23 -6.76
CA ALA A 42 -10.68 3.81 -7.37
C ALA A 42 -9.83 5.01 -7.79
N VAL A 43 -10.45 6.06 -8.34
CA VAL A 43 -9.73 7.32 -8.66
C VAL A 43 -9.18 7.97 -7.39
N ALA A 44 -9.97 8.04 -6.33
CA ALA A 44 -9.52 8.59 -5.05
C ALA A 44 -8.36 7.77 -4.45
N GLY A 45 -8.44 6.44 -4.50
CA GLY A 45 -7.34 5.54 -4.09
C GLY A 45 -6.06 5.76 -4.90
N LEU A 46 -6.19 5.94 -6.22
CA LEU A 46 -5.07 6.23 -7.11
C LEU A 46 -4.42 7.59 -6.80
N LEU A 47 -5.22 8.64 -6.60
CA LEU A 47 -4.70 9.96 -6.21
C LEU A 47 -3.98 9.90 -4.85
N CYS A 48 -4.56 9.20 -3.88
CA CYS A 48 -3.97 8.97 -2.56
C CYS A 48 -2.58 8.29 -2.68
N TYR A 49 -2.48 7.26 -3.52
CA TYR A 49 -1.23 6.56 -3.81
C TYR A 49 -0.20 7.43 -4.56
N LEU A 50 -0.65 8.28 -5.49
CA LEU A 50 0.26 9.22 -6.18
C LEU A 50 0.86 10.24 -5.21
N VAL A 51 0.07 10.77 -4.27
CA VAL A 51 0.59 11.67 -3.24
C VAL A 51 1.56 10.93 -2.31
N SER A 52 1.28 9.67 -1.97
CA SER A 52 2.18 8.85 -1.17
C SER A 52 3.54 8.66 -1.87
N PHE A 53 3.53 8.47 -3.20
CA PHE A 53 4.74 8.35 -4.00
C PHE A 53 5.60 9.62 -3.93
N VAL A 54 5.00 10.80 -4.04
CA VAL A 54 5.74 12.07 -3.92
C VAL A 54 6.37 12.21 -2.52
N LEU A 55 5.61 11.88 -1.46
CA LEU A 55 6.14 11.86 -0.09
C LEU A 55 7.30 10.87 0.06
N TRP A 56 7.19 9.69 -0.54
CA TRP A 56 8.23 8.67 -0.52
C TRP A 56 9.54 9.16 -1.15
N MET A 57 9.46 9.82 -2.31
CA MET A 57 10.62 10.41 -2.98
C MET A 57 11.30 11.46 -2.10
N LEU A 58 10.52 12.30 -1.40
CA LEU A 58 11.06 13.27 -0.45
C LEU A 58 11.77 12.59 0.72
N ILE A 59 11.20 11.53 1.29
CA ILE A 59 11.79 10.78 2.41
C ILE A 59 13.11 10.13 1.99
N ILE A 60 13.15 9.47 0.83
CA ILE A 60 14.37 8.85 0.28
C ILE A 60 15.45 9.89 0.09
N SER A 61 15.13 11.07 -0.43
CA SER A 61 16.12 12.14 -0.67
C SER A 61 16.82 12.65 0.60
N ARG A 62 16.27 12.36 1.79
CA ARG A 62 16.73 12.88 3.09
C ARG A 62 17.21 11.78 4.04
N SER A 63 17.19 10.51 3.63
CA SER A 63 17.41 9.36 4.51
C SER A 63 18.39 8.37 3.91
N GLU A 64 19.04 7.57 4.75
CA GLU A 64 19.84 6.44 4.27
C GLU A 64 18.94 5.35 3.67
N ILE A 65 19.13 5.05 2.38
CA ILE A 65 18.31 4.12 1.61
C ILE A 65 18.28 2.73 2.28
N SER A 66 19.43 2.25 2.74
CA SER A 66 19.59 0.95 3.39
C SER A 66 18.76 0.79 4.66
N TYR A 67 18.40 1.89 5.32
CA TYR A 67 17.57 1.90 6.52
C TYR A 67 16.09 2.16 6.21
N ILE A 68 15.82 3.19 5.41
CA ILE A 68 14.45 3.68 5.23
C ILE A 68 13.61 2.78 4.32
N VAL A 69 14.24 2.11 3.36
CA VAL A 69 13.53 1.20 2.43
C VAL A 69 12.98 -0.02 3.15
N PRO A 70 13.77 -0.81 3.90
CA PRO A 70 13.24 -1.93 4.66
C PRO A 70 12.15 -1.51 5.65
N LEU A 71 12.35 -0.40 6.35
CA LEU A 71 11.39 0.14 7.30
C LEU A 71 10.07 0.55 6.62
N GLY A 72 10.16 1.26 5.50
CA GLY A 72 9.01 1.73 4.73
C GLY A 72 8.15 0.59 4.20
N VAL A 73 8.79 -0.41 3.58
CA VAL A 73 8.10 -1.60 3.05
C VAL A 73 7.38 -2.34 4.18
N ALA A 74 8.03 -2.49 5.32
CA ALA A 74 7.47 -3.21 6.44
C ALA A 74 6.27 -2.54 7.08
N CYS A 75 6.39 -1.26 7.44
CA CYS A 75 5.30 -0.50 8.04
C CYS A 75 4.11 -0.49 7.08
N THR A 76 4.36 -0.22 5.79
CA THR A 76 3.29 -0.18 4.78
C THR A 76 2.62 -1.55 4.60
N ASN A 77 3.39 -2.65 4.51
CA ASN A 77 2.83 -3.99 4.39
C ASN A 77 2.01 -4.41 5.62
N ILE A 78 2.47 -4.09 6.83
CA ILE A 78 1.73 -4.37 8.06
C ILE A 78 0.42 -3.58 8.07
N THR A 79 0.45 -2.29 7.75
CA THR A 79 -0.77 -1.47 7.68
C THR A 79 -1.73 -1.96 6.61
N ILE A 80 -1.24 -2.36 5.44
CA ILE A 80 -2.06 -2.98 4.38
C ILE A 80 -2.71 -4.26 4.90
N LEU A 81 -1.96 -5.14 5.57
CA LEU A 81 -2.49 -6.39 6.09
C LEU A 81 -3.65 -6.16 7.07
N PHE A 82 -3.48 -5.23 8.01
CA PHE A 82 -4.55 -4.83 8.92
C PHE A 82 -5.73 -4.24 8.17
N ALA A 83 -5.50 -3.32 7.23
CA ALA A 83 -6.56 -2.71 6.44
C ALA A 83 -7.30 -3.74 5.56
N SER A 84 -6.61 -4.71 4.96
CA SER A 84 -7.19 -5.81 4.20
C SER A 84 -8.13 -6.66 5.05
N TYR A 85 -7.76 -6.96 6.29
CA TYR A 85 -8.62 -7.71 7.20
C TYR A 85 -9.87 -6.94 7.62
N PHE A 86 -9.72 -5.68 8.02
CA PHE A 86 -10.84 -4.89 8.54
C PHE A 86 -11.77 -4.35 7.44
N ILE A 87 -11.20 -3.91 6.32
CA ILE A 87 -11.93 -3.17 5.27
C ILE A 87 -12.33 -4.10 4.12
N LEU A 88 -11.40 -4.90 3.61
CA LEU A 88 -11.69 -5.82 2.50
C LEU A 88 -12.26 -7.16 2.98
N GLN A 89 -12.23 -7.43 4.29
CA GLN A 89 -12.66 -8.69 4.89
C GLN A 89 -11.97 -9.92 4.28
N GLU A 90 -10.71 -9.74 3.85
CA GLU A 90 -9.91 -10.81 3.28
C GLU A 90 -9.51 -11.83 4.36
N VAL A 91 -9.56 -13.12 4.02
CA VAL A 91 -9.11 -14.19 4.92
C VAL A 91 -7.59 -14.16 5.00
N ILE A 92 -7.06 -13.64 6.12
CA ILE A 92 -5.63 -13.73 6.41
C ILE A 92 -5.31 -15.18 6.74
N THR A 93 -4.53 -15.83 5.87
CA THR A 93 -4.03 -17.17 6.14
C THR A 93 -2.87 -17.14 7.12
N THR A 94 -2.66 -18.24 7.84
CA THR A 94 -1.55 -18.41 8.80
C THR A 94 -0.18 -18.16 8.16
N HIS A 95 -0.02 -18.48 6.87
CA HIS A 95 1.21 -18.23 6.11
C HIS A 95 1.53 -16.74 5.97
N VAL A 96 0.52 -15.89 5.75
CA VAL A 96 0.73 -14.44 5.62
C VAL A 96 1.14 -13.85 6.97
N LEU A 97 0.56 -14.34 8.08
CA LEU A 97 0.94 -13.92 9.42
C LEU A 97 2.39 -14.30 9.75
N ILE A 98 2.80 -15.53 9.43
CA ILE A 98 4.19 -15.99 9.60
C ILE A 98 5.13 -15.12 8.77
N GLY A 99 4.78 -14.84 7.51
CA GLY A 99 5.54 -13.96 6.62
C GLY A 99 5.69 -12.54 7.20
N ALA A 100 4.63 -11.97 7.76
CA ALA A 100 4.67 -10.65 8.41
C ALA A 100 5.63 -10.64 9.61
N ILE A 101 5.63 -11.70 10.43
CA ILE A 101 6.57 -11.85 11.56
C ILE A 101 8.02 -11.93 11.04
N ILE A 102 8.27 -12.68 9.97
CA ILE A 102 9.60 -12.77 9.35
C ILE A 102 10.07 -11.42 8.81
N ILE A 103 9.18 -10.64 8.18
CA ILE A 103 9.48 -9.28 7.73
C ILE A 103 9.93 -8.42 8.91
N ILE A 104 9.17 -8.44 10.02
CA ILE A 104 9.50 -7.71 11.26
C ILE A 104 10.90 -8.09 11.76
N ILE A 105 11.18 -9.39 11.88
CA ILE A 105 12.48 -9.90 12.33
C ILE A 105 13.60 -9.46 11.36
N GLY A 106 13.38 -9.56 10.06
CA GLY A 106 14.34 -9.16 9.04
C GLY A 106 14.77 -7.70 9.19
N ILE A 107 13.82 -6.79 9.46
CA ILE A 107 14.14 -5.38 9.67
C ILE A 107 14.91 -5.17 10.96
N VAL A 108 14.53 -5.85 12.04
CA VAL A 108 15.27 -5.76 13.31
C VAL A 108 16.73 -6.16 13.09
N ILE A 109 16.97 -7.25 12.35
CA ILE A 109 18.33 -7.68 11.98
C ILE A 109 19.04 -6.61 11.13
N MET A 110 18.37 -6.03 10.13
CA MET A 110 18.96 -4.95 9.33
C MET A 110 19.22 -3.66 10.12
N ASN A 111 18.52 -3.46 11.24
CA ASN A 111 18.68 -2.30 12.12
C ASN A 111 19.70 -2.49 13.24
N LEU A 112 20.02 -3.75 13.56
CA LEU A 112 21.01 -4.08 14.57
C LEU A 112 22.40 -3.69 14.04
N LYS A 113 22.98 -2.66 14.68
CA LYS A 113 24.38 -2.26 14.49
C LYS A 113 25.31 -3.12 15.32
#